data_AF-A0A0G4FWV3-F1
#
_entry.id   AF-A0A0G4FWV3-F1
#
_cell.length_a   1.000
_cell.length_b   1.000
_cell.length_c   1.000
_cell.angle_alpha   90.00
_cell.angle_beta   90.00
_cell.angle_gamma   90.00
#
_symmetry.space_group_name_H-M   'P 1'
#
loop_
_entity.id
_entity.type
_entity.pdbx_description
1 polymer ?
#
loop_
_entity_poly.entity_id
_entity_poly.type
_entity_poly.pdbx_seq_one_letter_code
_entity_poly.pdbx_strand_id
1 'polypeptide(L)'
;MLAYHVYRSGSGRRDSSKEVEADESDAEPRRITVKEERPALPWMSTAASVVLLVTMLGILVTTLIIAAMASGNKHVTSGKHGSCLDGSPPAYHLSQGAMRSIDKWLVHLSGGGWCTLDQSEDTKFVTDHCALRATTPYGTSRLAPNLVDMEESSAYFNRDAKANPLFHDWNYVWIWYCDGSSYSSNLKDKVVYTKEDGQPVDLYFKGHGLLVDIFEDLLENQGMNGATDVVISGCSAGGLGVLLNVDWLGKLLPEKTFVTALPDSGFFLEWFAPAANTKYDSYAKTMKWIYESTNASSAVNQECVRDCKPET
;
A
#
# COMPACT_ATOMS: atom_id res chain seq x y z
N MET A 1 -6.45 19.70 3.01
CA MET A 1 -6.80 19.64 4.46
C MET A 1 -6.73 18.18 4.84
N LEU A 2 -5.98 17.70 5.84
CA LEU A 2 -5.41 18.33 7.03
C LEU A 2 -3.91 18.02 7.16
N ALA A 3 -3.15 19.00 7.66
CA ALA A 3 -1.82 18.83 8.22
C ALA A 3 -1.92 19.09 9.74
N TYR A 4 -1.29 18.27 10.58
CA TYR A 4 -1.12 18.57 11.99
C TYR A 4 0.36 18.76 12.32
N HIS A 5 0.71 20.01 12.62
CA HIS A 5 1.89 20.38 13.39
C HIS A 5 1.53 20.42 14.88
N VAL A 6 2.39 19.91 15.75
CA VAL A 6 2.32 20.13 17.20
C VAL A 6 3.60 20.85 17.66
N TYR A 7 3.40 22.04 18.24
CA TYR A 7 4.40 22.83 18.94
C TYR A 7 4.20 22.62 20.45
N ARG A 8 5.28 22.57 21.25
CA ARG A 8 5.17 22.62 22.72
C ARG A 8 6.15 23.65 23.28
N SER A 9 5.61 24.63 23.99
CA SER A 9 6.35 25.67 24.72
C SER A 9 6.61 25.24 26.16
N GLY A 10 7.63 25.83 26.79
CA GLY A 10 7.90 25.68 28.21
C GLY A 10 8.88 26.76 28.69
N SER A 11 8.34 27.83 29.25
CA SER A 11 9.04 28.91 29.97
C SER A 11 9.19 28.58 31.46
N GLY A 12 10.29 29.01 32.10
CA GLY A 12 10.38 29.07 33.57
C GLY A 12 11.70 29.67 34.06
N ARG A 13 11.62 30.81 34.76
CA ARG A 13 12.73 31.60 35.36
C ARG A 13 12.34 31.97 36.80
N ARG A 14 13.28 31.84 37.76
CA ARG A 14 13.52 32.65 38.98
C ARG A 14 14.63 31.97 39.82
N ASP A 15 15.77 32.59 40.16
CA ASP A 15 16.04 33.69 41.15
C ASP A 15 15.88 33.17 42.62
N SER A 16 16.69 33.46 43.65
CA SER A 16 17.87 34.30 43.92
C SER A 16 18.44 33.94 45.33
N SER A 17 19.72 34.31 45.56
CA SER A 17 20.38 34.78 46.79
C SER A 17 20.38 34.02 48.15
N LYS A 18 21.57 33.93 48.76
CA LYS A 18 21.92 34.52 50.08
C LYS A 18 23.43 34.41 50.42
N GLU A 19 24.08 35.56 50.59
CA GLU A 19 25.26 35.82 51.45
C GLU A 19 24.77 35.80 52.94
N VAL A 20 25.53 35.81 54.04
CA VAL A 20 26.80 36.40 54.54
C VAL A 20 27.15 35.51 55.78
N GLU A 21 28.36 35.33 56.34
CA GLU A 21 29.21 36.30 57.05
C GLU A 21 30.45 35.56 57.62
N ALA A 22 31.50 36.34 57.86
CA ALA A 22 32.89 35.95 58.10
C ALA A 22 33.23 35.60 59.56
N ASP A 23 34.38 34.94 59.76
CA ASP A 23 35.27 35.26 60.89
C ASP A 23 36.74 35.07 60.48
N GLU A 24 37.56 36.07 60.82
CA GLU A 24 38.99 36.19 60.53
C GLU A 24 39.82 35.44 61.59
N SER A 25 40.89 34.76 61.18
CA SER A 25 42.17 34.79 61.92
C SER A 25 43.29 34.05 61.17
N ASP A 26 44.28 34.85 60.77
CA ASP A 26 45.72 34.60 60.76
C ASP A 26 46.25 33.16 60.54
N ALA A 27 46.72 32.89 59.33
CA ALA A 27 47.89 32.04 59.08
C ALA A 27 48.47 32.24 57.67
N GLU A 28 49.80 32.41 57.57
CA GLU A 28 50.58 32.56 56.33
C GLU A 28 50.27 31.48 55.25
N PRO A 29 50.34 31.82 53.94
CA PRO A 29 50.06 30.84 52.90
C PRO A 29 51.25 29.89 52.71
N ARG A 30 51.14 28.64 53.20
CA ARG A 30 51.96 27.53 52.69
C ARG A 30 51.51 27.19 51.27
N ARG A 31 52.39 27.46 50.31
CA ARG A 31 52.23 27.09 48.91
C ARG A 31 52.24 25.55 48.78
N ILE A 32 51.06 24.93 48.76
CA ILE A 32 50.89 23.51 48.42
C ILE A 32 50.80 23.43 46.88
N THR A 33 51.88 22.99 46.24
CA THR A 33 51.83 22.52 44.85
C THR A 33 51.14 21.16 44.83
N VAL A 34 49.88 21.13 44.42
CA VAL A 34 49.20 19.88 44.03
C VAL A 34 49.79 19.46 42.68
N LYS A 35 50.54 18.36 42.68
CA LYS A 35 51.00 17.72 41.45
C LYS A 35 49.78 17.05 40.82
N GLU A 36 49.24 17.63 39.75
CA GLU A 36 48.15 17.04 38.98
C GLU A 36 48.69 15.79 38.25
N GLU A 37 48.63 14.63 38.90
CA GLU A 37 48.81 13.35 38.22
C GLU A 37 47.55 13.08 37.39
N ARG A 38 47.60 13.39 36.09
CA ARG A 38 46.60 12.93 35.13
C ARG A 38 46.87 11.44 34.86
N PRO A 39 45.98 10.49 35.23
CA PRO A 39 46.10 9.14 34.72
C PRO A 39 45.64 9.17 33.26
N ALA A 40 46.58 9.38 32.34
CA ALA A 40 46.34 9.06 30.94
C ALA A 40 46.31 7.53 30.83
N LEU A 41 45.11 6.94 30.87
CA LEU A 41 44.87 5.59 30.36
C LEU A 41 44.36 5.71 28.90
N PRO A 42 45.25 5.80 27.89
CA PRO A 42 44.85 5.94 26.49
C PRO A 42 44.07 4.74 25.94
N TRP A 43 44.03 3.61 26.66
CA TRP A 43 43.29 2.41 26.26
C TRP A 43 41.80 2.45 26.62
N MET A 44 41.38 3.27 27.58
CA MET A 44 39.96 3.42 27.93
C MET A 44 39.21 4.26 26.88
N SER A 45 39.86 5.24 26.24
CA SER A 45 39.22 6.03 25.17
C SER A 45 39.06 5.23 23.88
N THR A 46 40.01 4.35 23.55
CA THR A 46 39.93 3.50 22.35
C THR A 46 38.87 2.43 22.51
N ALA A 47 38.78 1.75 23.66
CA ALA A 47 37.75 0.76 23.93
C ALA A 47 36.34 1.37 23.91
N ALA A 48 36.13 2.53 24.55
CA ALA A 48 34.84 3.23 24.51
C ALA A 48 34.46 3.69 23.09
N SER A 49 35.44 4.16 22.31
CA SER A 49 35.20 4.55 20.91
C SER A 49 34.86 3.36 20.01
N VAL A 50 35.52 2.21 20.21
CA VAL A 50 35.22 0.97 19.48
C VAL A 50 33.81 0.47 19.85
N VAL A 51 33.44 0.46 21.13
CA VAL A 51 32.09 0.08 21.57
C VAL A 51 31.04 1.01 20.96
N LEU A 52 31.27 2.32 20.96
CA LEU A 52 30.35 3.29 20.35
C LEU A 52 30.23 3.10 18.83
N LEU A 53 31.33 2.83 18.13
CA LEU A 53 31.31 2.56 16.70
C LEU A 53 30.57 1.25 16.39
N VAL A 54 30.77 0.20 17.18
CA VAL A 54 30.07 -1.08 17.02
C VAL A 54 28.58 -0.93 17.30
N THR A 55 28.17 -0.17 18.32
CA THR A 55 26.75 0.08 18.58
C THR A 55 26.11 0.95 17.51
N MET A 56 26.78 2.00 17.04
CA MET A 56 26.30 2.84 15.94
C MET A 56 26.18 2.05 14.63
N LEU A 57 27.16 1.20 14.33
CA LEU A 57 27.10 0.30 13.18
C LEU A 57 25.96 -0.72 13.34
N GLY A 58 25.77 -1.28 14.54
CA GLY A 58 24.65 -2.16 14.85
C GLY A 58 23.30 -1.48 14.63
N ILE A 59 23.12 -0.25 15.13
CA ILE A 59 21.92 0.56 14.92
C ILE A 59 21.69 0.82 13.42
N LEU A 60 22.72 1.28 12.70
CA LEU A 60 22.63 1.56 11.27
C LEU A 60 22.27 0.31 10.45
N VAL A 61 22.87 -0.84 10.76
CA VAL A 61 22.54 -2.10 10.11
C VAL A 61 21.10 -2.51 10.41
N THR A 62 20.65 -2.40 11.65
CA THR A 62 19.24 -2.71 11.99
C THR A 62 18.25 -1.76 11.30
N THR A 63 18.52 -0.46 11.22
CA THR A 63 17.62 0.48 10.54
C THR A 63 17.58 0.24 9.04
N LEU A 64 18.71 -0.06 8.41
CA LEU A 64 18.77 -0.43 6.99
C LEU A 64 18.01 -1.72 6.71
N ILE A 65 18.10 -2.73 7.59
CA ILE A 65 17.35 -3.97 7.47
C ILE A 65 15.85 -3.71 7.61
N ILE A 66 15.42 -2.92 8.60
CA ILE A 66 14.01 -2.57 8.79
C ILE A 66 13.47 -1.81 7.57
N ALA A 67 14.20 -0.81 7.07
CA ALA A 67 13.82 -0.06 5.87
C ALA A 67 13.73 -0.97 4.63
N ALA A 68 14.67 -1.91 4.47
CA ALA A 68 14.62 -2.91 3.41
C ALA A 68 13.42 -3.86 3.55
N MET A 69 13.03 -4.22 4.78
CA MET A 69 11.85 -5.05 5.06
C MET A 69 10.53 -4.29 4.91
N ALA A 70 10.52 -2.96 5.01
CA ALA A 70 9.34 -2.13 4.73
C ALA A 70 9.17 -1.82 3.23
N SER A 71 10.24 -1.96 2.45
CA SER A 71 10.25 -1.67 1.01
C SER A 71 9.72 -2.84 0.20
N GLY A 72 8.79 -2.57 -0.73
CA GLY A 72 8.34 -3.52 -1.73
C GLY A 72 9.13 -3.38 -3.03
N ASN A 73 9.57 -4.49 -3.62
CA ASN A 73 10.17 -4.52 -4.96
C ASN A 73 9.09 -4.72 -6.01
N LYS A 74 9.16 -4.00 -7.13
CA LYS A 74 8.23 -4.16 -8.25
C LYS A 74 8.51 -5.45 -9.01
N HIS A 75 7.45 -6.21 -9.24
CA HIS A 75 7.39 -7.34 -10.16
C HIS A 75 6.42 -7.00 -11.29
N VAL A 76 6.78 -7.39 -12.51
CA VAL A 76 5.93 -7.24 -13.70
C VAL A 76 5.68 -8.63 -14.25
N THR A 77 4.41 -8.98 -14.40
CA THR A 77 4.00 -10.30 -14.88
C THR A 77 4.11 -10.42 -16.40
N SER A 78 3.82 -11.61 -16.93
CA SER A 78 3.83 -11.85 -18.38
C SER A 78 2.73 -11.11 -19.15
N GLY A 79 1.62 -10.73 -18.50
CA GLY A 79 0.47 -10.10 -19.14
C GLY A 79 -0.24 -11.01 -20.14
N LYS A 80 -0.25 -12.32 -19.90
CA LYS A 80 -0.85 -13.33 -20.79
C LYS A 80 -2.36 -13.32 -20.69
N HIS A 81 -2.89 -13.06 -19.51
CA HIS A 81 -4.32 -13.11 -19.22
C HIS A 81 -4.94 -11.72 -19.08
N GLY A 82 -4.20 -10.77 -18.53
CA GLY A 82 -4.64 -9.41 -18.29
C GLY A 82 -3.64 -8.34 -18.72
N SER A 83 -4.14 -7.11 -18.74
CA SER A 83 -3.34 -5.92 -18.96
C SER A 83 -4.01 -4.71 -18.34
N CYS A 84 -3.23 -3.69 -18.01
CA CYS A 84 -3.73 -2.38 -17.64
C CYS A 84 -4.51 -1.73 -18.80
N LEU A 85 -5.21 -0.62 -18.53
CA LEU A 85 -5.97 0.13 -19.54
C LEU A 85 -5.15 0.50 -20.77
N ASP A 86 -3.86 0.84 -20.60
CA ASP A 86 -2.92 1.15 -21.70
C ASP A 86 -2.31 -0.08 -22.40
N GLY A 87 -2.66 -1.29 -21.97
CA GLY A 87 -2.10 -2.54 -22.47
C GLY A 87 -0.76 -2.95 -21.85
N SER A 88 -0.23 -2.20 -20.86
CA SER A 88 0.94 -2.64 -20.11
C SER A 88 0.61 -3.88 -19.25
N PRO A 89 1.59 -4.78 -19.02
CA PRO A 89 1.38 -5.96 -18.20
C PRO A 89 1.08 -5.60 -16.73
N PRO A 90 0.34 -6.46 -16.01
CA PRO A 90 0.08 -6.30 -14.58
C PRO A 90 1.38 -6.21 -13.77
N ALA A 91 1.35 -5.39 -12.71
CA ALA A 91 2.47 -5.25 -11.79
C ALA A 91 2.00 -5.28 -10.33
N TYR A 92 2.89 -5.72 -9.45
CA TYR A 92 2.70 -5.72 -8.01
C TYR A 92 4.02 -5.43 -7.30
N HIS A 93 3.96 -4.99 -6.05
CA HIS A 93 5.13 -4.91 -5.17
C HIS A 93 5.13 -6.05 -4.17
N LEU A 94 6.30 -6.64 -3.94
CA LEU A 94 6.51 -7.68 -2.95
C LEU A 94 7.52 -7.23 -1.91
N SER A 95 7.13 -7.33 -0.64
CA SER A 95 8.04 -7.27 0.50
C SER A 95 8.00 -8.61 1.24
N GLN A 96 9.15 -9.28 1.32
CA GLN A 96 9.25 -10.61 1.94
C GLN A 96 9.04 -10.54 3.46
N GLY A 97 8.32 -11.52 3.98
CA GLY A 97 8.10 -11.69 5.41
C GLY A 97 9.33 -12.19 6.16
N ALA A 98 9.20 -12.29 7.48
CA ALA A 98 10.21 -12.95 8.30
C ALA A 98 10.19 -14.47 8.03
N MET A 99 11.34 -15.12 8.19
CA MET A 99 11.50 -16.56 7.97
C MET A 99 10.48 -17.43 8.73
N ARG A 100 10.03 -16.99 9.92
CA ARG A 100 9.04 -17.70 10.75
C ARG A 100 7.60 -17.65 10.22
N SER A 101 7.32 -16.77 9.28
CA SER A 101 5.99 -16.51 8.69
C SER A 101 6.08 -16.40 7.16
N ILE A 102 7.09 -17.04 6.56
CA ILE A 102 7.37 -16.98 5.12
C ILE A 102 6.29 -17.69 4.28
N ASP A 103 5.48 -18.53 4.91
CA ASP A 103 4.31 -19.21 4.37
C ASP A 103 3.01 -18.41 4.57
N LYS A 104 3.07 -17.20 5.12
CA LYS A 104 1.91 -16.33 5.36
C LYS A 104 1.93 -15.11 4.47
N TRP A 105 0.77 -14.77 3.91
CA TRP A 105 0.66 -13.76 2.86
C TRP A 105 -0.48 -12.79 3.11
N LEU A 106 -0.18 -11.51 3.04
CA LEU A 106 -1.16 -10.44 2.94
C LEU A 106 -1.09 -9.87 1.53
N VAL A 107 -2.10 -10.16 0.73
CA VAL A 107 -2.27 -9.61 -0.62
C VAL A 107 -3.23 -8.43 -0.54
N HIS A 108 -2.85 -7.27 -1.06
CA HIS A 108 -3.66 -6.06 -1.05
C HIS A 108 -3.95 -5.57 -2.46
N LEU A 109 -5.23 -5.51 -2.80
CA LEU A 109 -5.75 -4.92 -4.02
C LEU A 109 -5.89 -3.42 -3.79
N SER A 110 -5.03 -2.62 -4.41
CA SER A 110 -5.19 -1.16 -4.35
C SER A 110 -6.49 -0.72 -5.03
N GLY A 111 -6.98 0.47 -4.64
CA GLY A 111 -8.15 1.11 -5.24
C GLY A 111 -7.80 2.44 -5.90
N GLY A 112 -8.83 3.16 -6.36
CA GLY A 112 -8.65 4.47 -6.98
C GLY A 112 -9.83 4.92 -7.84
N GLY A 113 -11.07 4.63 -7.43
CA GLY A 113 -12.27 4.91 -8.23
C GLY A 113 -12.39 4.03 -9.47
N TRP A 114 -13.12 4.51 -10.47
CA TRP A 114 -13.41 3.79 -11.70
C TRP A 114 -13.36 4.72 -12.91
N CYS A 115 -13.40 4.12 -14.10
CA CYS A 115 -13.57 4.89 -15.31
C CYS A 115 -14.68 4.32 -16.18
N THR A 116 -15.23 5.19 -17.03
CA THR A 116 -16.18 4.83 -18.07
C THR A 116 -15.81 5.53 -19.39
N LEU A 117 -16.36 5.05 -20.51
CA LEU A 117 -16.36 5.80 -21.78
C LEU A 117 -17.65 6.60 -21.97
N ASP A 118 -18.72 6.25 -21.26
CA ASP A 118 -19.88 7.10 -21.14
C ASP A 118 -19.51 8.28 -20.24
N GLN A 119 -19.52 9.50 -20.76
CA GLN A 119 -19.28 10.72 -19.99
C GLN A 119 -20.50 11.65 -20.07
N SER A 120 -21.69 11.06 -20.12
CA SER A 120 -22.93 11.79 -19.88
C SER A 120 -22.89 12.51 -18.52
N GLU A 121 -23.81 13.47 -18.33
CA GLU A 121 -23.97 14.18 -17.05
C GLU A 121 -24.05 13.21 -15.86
N ASP A 122 -24.52 11.99 -16.13
CA ASP A 122 -24.78 10.95 -15.17
C ASP A 122 -23.50 10.29 -14.61
N THR A 123 -22.47 10.12 -15.45
CA THR A 123 -21.25 9.36 -15.11
C THR A 123 -20.02 10.25 -14.92
N LYS A 124 -20.01 11.44 -15.55
CA LYS A 124 -18.83 12.33 -15.59
C LYS A 124 -18.39 12.88 -14.23
N PHE A 125 -19.27 12.92 -13.24
CA PHE A 125 -18.96 13.40 -11.88
C PHE A 125 -18.60 12.26 -10.91
N VAL A 126 -18.83 11.01 -11.31
CA VAL A 126 -18.63 9.81 -10.48
C VAL A 126 -17.38 9.04 -10.93
N THR A 127 -16.99 9.16 -12.20
CA THR A 127 -15.88 8.40 -12.79
C THR A 127 -14.99 9.24 -13.68
N ASP A 128 -13.75 8.77 -13.84
CA ASP A 128 -12.84 9.29 -14.85
C ASP A 128 -13.27 8.86 -16.26
N HIS A 129 -12.84 9.61 -17.27
CA HIS A 129 -12.85 9.11 -18.64
C HIS A 129 -11.71 8.08 -18.82
N CYS A 130 -12.02 6.86 -19.26
CA CYS A 130 -11.02 5.78 -19.36
C CYS A 130 -9.81 6.11 -20.24
N ALA A 131 -10.01 6.76 -21.39
CA ALA A 131 -8.90 7.21 -22.25
C ALA A 131 -7.92 8.18 -21.57
N LEU A 132 -8.38 9.04 -20.65
CA LEU A 132 -7.49 9.90 -19.87
C LEU A 132 -6.85 9.10 -18.73
N ARG A 133 -7.64 8.28 -18.02
CA ARG A 133 -7.14 7.46 -16.92
C ARG A 133 -6.01 6.52 -17.35
N ALA A 134 -6.07 5.97 -18.57
CA ALA A 134 -5.04 5.14 -19.17
C ALA A 134 -3.63 5.79 -19.16
N THR A 135 -3.54 7.12 -19.12
CA THR A 135 -2.25 7.84 -19.07
C THR A 135 -1.78 8.20 -17.66
N THR A 136 -2.46 7.70 -16.63
CA THR A 136 -2.18 7.98 -15.21
C THR A 136 -1.70 6.73 -14.48
N PRO A 137 -1.16 6.84 -13.25
CA PRO A 137 -0.80 5.66 -12.45
C PRO A 137 -1.95 4.67 -12.22
N TYR A 138 -3.21 5.08 -12.43
CA TYR A 138 -4.39 4.22 -12.31
C TYR A 138 -4.83 3.53 -13.62
N GLY A 139 -4.03 3.67 -14.69
CA GLY A 139 -4.31 3.07 -15.99
C GLY A 139 -3.10 2.45 -16.68
N THR A 140 -1.91 2.57 -16.09
CA THR A 140 -0.67 1.97 -16.63
C THR A 140 0.28 1.54 -15.51
N SER A 141 0.81 0.33 -15.61
CA SER A 141 1.85 -0.17 -14.70
C SER A 141 3.24 0.40 -15.01
N ARG A 142 3.41 1.08 -16.15
CA ARG A 142 4.68 1.71 -16.55
C ARG A 142 5.09 2.81 -15.58
N LEU A 143 4.12 3.45 -14.94
CA LEU A 143 4.34 4.51 -13.95
C LEU A 143 4.53 3.99 -12.52
N ALA A 144 4.34 2.69 -12.27
CA ALA A 144 4.63 2.09 -10.98
C ALA A 144 6.16 2.15 -10.70
N PRO A 145 6.61 2.71 -9.57
CA PRO A 145 8.03 2.82 -9.23
C PRO A 145 8.63 1.43 -8.96
N ASN A 146 9.95 1.28 -9.13
CA ASN A 146 10.62 0.01 -8.88
C ASN A 146 10.65 -0.39 -7.39
N LEU A 147 10.65 0.60 -6.51
CA LEU A 147 10.59 0.44 -5.06
C LEU A 147 9.48 1.31 -4.52
N VAL A 148 8.77 0.81 -3.50
CA VAL A 148 7.78 1.59 -2.77
C VAL A 148 7.93 1.35 -1.28
N ASP A 149 7.71 2.39 -0.49
CA ASP A 149 7.43 2.23 0.94
C ASP A 149 6.01 1.70 1.09
N MET A 150 5.89 0.42 1.45
CA MET A 150 4.58 -0.21 1.59
C MET A 150 3.85 0.31 2.82
N GLU A 151 4.57 0.73 3.88
CA GLU A 151 3.94 1.27 5.09
C GLU A 151 3.24 2.60 4.83
N GLU A 152 3.81 3.44 3.95
CA GLU A 152 3.15 4.67 3.48
C GLU A 152 1.94 4.39 2.60
N SER A 153 1.94 3.25 1.89
CA SER A 153 0.86 2.86 0.98
C SER A 153 -0.37 2.34 1.72
N SER A 154 -0.19 1.66 2.86
CA SER A 154 -1.28 1.24 3.72
C SER A 154 -0.80 0.86 5.12
N ALA A 155 -1.61 1.19 6.13
CA ALA A 155 -1.36 0.78 7.52
C ALA A 155 -1.31 -0.75 7.69
N TYR A 156 -1.90 -1.53 6.78
CA TYR A 156 -1.84 -3.00 6.82
C TYR A 156 -0.42 -3.55 6.62
N PHE A 157 0.49 -2.75 6.06
CA PHE A 157 1.86 -3.15 5.77
C PHE A 157 2.87 -2.71 6.83
N ASN A 158 2.41 -2.18 7.96
CA ASN A 158 3.30 -1.75 9.03
C ASN A 158 4.06 -2.95 9.64
N ARG A 159 5.39 -2.87 9.74
CA ARG A 159 6.27 -3.91 10.31
C ARG A 159 6.39 -3.86 11.85
N ASP A 160 5.83 -2.85 12.51
CA ASP A 160 5.74 -2.78 13.97
C ASP A 160 4.61 -3.68 14.49
N ALA A 161 4.97 -4.72 15.24
CA ALA A 161 4.02 -5.65 15.86
C ALA A 161 3.01 -4.98 16.83
N LYS A 162 3.30 -3.78 17.35
CA LYS A 162 2.34 -3.04 18.18
C LYS A 162 1.26 -2.36 17.34
N ALA A 163 1.63 -1.87 16.15
CA ALA A 163 0.71 -1.23 15.22
C ALA A 163 -0.04 -2.26 14.37
N ASN A 164 0.64 -3.34 13.97
CA ASN A 164 0.11 -4.43 13.16
C ASN A 164 0.37 -5.79 13.83
N PRO A 165 -0.38 -6.12 14.88
CA PRO A 165 -0.15 -7.35 15.65
C PRO A 165 -0.42 -8.63 14.83
N LEU A 166 -1.18 -8.54 13.74
CA LEU A 166 -1.59 -9.69 12.96
C LEU A 166 -0.60 -10.04 11.84
N PHE A 167 -0.15 -9.02 11.08
CA PHE A 167 0.52 -9.26 9.80
C PHE A 167 1.95 -8.72 9.74
N HIS A 168 2.46 -8.05 10.79
CA HIS A 168 3.74 -7.33 10.76
C HIS A 168 4.92 -8.10 10.14
N ASP A 169 4.95 -9.43 10.24
CA ASP A 169 6.04 -10.28 9.76
C ASP A 169 5.67 -11.18 8.58
N TRP A 170 4.51 -10.99 7.94
CA TRP A 170 4.05 -11.77 6.79
C TRP A 170 4.69 -11.27 5.48
N ASN A 171 4.56 -12.04 4.40
CA ASN A 171 4.82 -11.52 3.06
C ASN A 171 3.74 -10.51 2.69
N TYR A 172 4.14 -9.38 2.14
CA TYR A 172 3.23 -8.34 1.68
C TYR A 172 3.25 -8.25 0.17
N VAL A 173 2.07 -8.32 -0.44
CA VAL A 173 1.87 -8.11 -1.86
C VAL A 173 0.95 -6.91 -2.04
N TRP A 174 1.38 -5.91 -2.80
CA TRP A 174 0.54 -4.78 -3.17
C TRP A 174 0.33 -4.74 -4.68
N ILE A 175 -0.89 -5.01 -5.10
CA ILE A 175 -1.28 -5.09 -6.51
C ILE A 175 -1.63 -3.70 -7.02
N TRP A 176 -1.06 -3.30 -8.16
CA TRP A 176 -1.36 -2.03 -8.80
C TRP A 176 -2.71 -2.07 -9.52
N TYR A 177 -3.59 -1.16 -9.13
CA TYR A 177 -4.89 -0.98 -9.74
C TYR A 177 -4.77 -0.16 -11.02
N CYS A 178 -4.88 -0.82 -12.16
CA CYS A 178 -4.67 -0.19 -13.45
C CYS A 178 -5.74 -0.51 -14.50
N ASP A 179 -6.83 -1.21 -14.13
CA ASP A 179 -7.92 -1.60 -15.03
C ASP A 179 -9.14 -0.68 -14.96
N GLY A 180 -9.31 0.09 -13.86
CA GLY A 180 -10.43 1.01 -13.69
C GLY A 180 -11.81 0.35 -13.50
N SER A 181 -11.85 -0.96 -13.25
CA SER A 181 -13.09 -1.77 -13.18
C SER A 181 -13.20 -2.63 -11.92
N SER A 182 -12.50 -2.28 -10.84
CA SER A 182 -12.42 -3.14 -9.64
C SER A 182 -12.00 -4.57 -9.94
N TYR A 183 -11.01 -4.76 -10.83
CA TYR A 183 -10.48 -6.08 -11.18
C TYR A 183 -11.54 -7.04 -11.74
N SER A 184 -12.60 -6.53 -12.38
CA SER A 184 -13.73 -7.35 -12.83
C SER A 184 -13.85 -7.46 -14.34
N SER A 185 -13.32 -6.50 -15.11
CA SER A 185 -13.42 -6.53 -16.57
C SER A 185 -12.73 -7.73 -17.20
N ASN A 186 -13.30 -8.22 -18.31
CA ASN A 186 -12.85 -9.43 -18.99
C ASN A 186 -13.15 -9.41 -20.50
N LEU A 187 -12.82 -8.30 -21.18
CA LEU A 187 -12.88 -8.24 -22.64
C LEU A 187 -11.73 -9.04 -23.26
N LYS A 188 -12.05 -9.79 -24.32
CA LYS A 188 -11.04 -10.49 -25.12
C LYS A 188 -10.26 -9.52 -25.99
N ASP A 189 -10.98 -8.66 -26.69
CA ASP A 189 -10.42 -7.68 -27.62
C ASP A 189 -10.25 -6.31 -26.97
N LYS A 190 -9.38 -5.50 -27.57
CA LYS A 190 -9.24 -4.08 -27.20
C LYS A 190 -10.43 -3.27 -27.72
N VAL A 191 -10.72 -2.17 -27.03
CA VAL A 191 -11.65 -1.13 -27.49
C VAL A 191 -10.83 0.01 -28.09
N VAL A 192 -11.15 0.42 -29.31
CA VAL A 192 -10.52 1.60 -29.94
C VAL A 192 -11.42 2.80 -29.70
N TYR A 193 -10.94 3.75 -28.91
CA TYR A 193 -11.62 5.03 -28.64
C TYR A 193 -10.97 6.14 -29.45
N THR A 194 -11.75 6.94 -30.18
CA THR A 194 -11.26 8.12 -30.89
C THR A 194 -11.50 9.36 -30.04
N LYS A 195 -10.41 10.03 -29.65
CA LYS A 195 -10.46 11.31 -28.93
C LYS A 195 -11.07 12.42 -29.81
N GLU A 196 -11.45 13.52 -29.18
CA GLU A 196 -11.99 14.71 -29.89
C GLU A 196 -11.03 15.29 -30.94
N ASP A 197 -9.71 15.15 -30.71
CA ASP A 197 -8.65 15.55 -31.64
C ASP A 197 -8.44 14.56 -32.80
N GLY A 198 -9.26 13.50 -32.89
CA GLY A 198 -9.20 12.46 -33.90
C GLY A 198 -8.16 11.36 -33.63
N GLN A 199 -7.39 11.44 -32.54
CA GLN A 199 -6.38 10.42 -32.24
C GLN A 199 -7.02 9.15 -31.66
N PRO A 200 -6.70 7.96 -32.21
CA PRO A 200 -7.16 6.70 -31.65
C PRO A 200 -6.38 6.35 -30.38
N VAL A 201 -7.07 5.77 -29.42
CA VAL A 201 -6.52 5.19 -28.19
C VAL A 201 -7.04 3.77 -28.06
N ASP A 202 -6.11 2.83 -27.97
CA ASP A 202 -6.42 1.45 -27.61
C ASP A 202 -6.62 1.35 -26.10
N LEU A 203 -7.74 0.75 -25.70
CA LEU A 203 -8.09 0.50 -24.30
C LEU A 203 -8.31 -0.98 -24.07
N TYR A 204 -7.77 -1.48 -22.96
CA TYR A 204 -7.83 -2.87 -22.58
C TYR A 204 -8.57 -3.01 -21.24
N PHE A 205 -9.74 -3.63 -21.26
CA PHE A 205 -10.54 -3.88 -20.07
C PHE A 205 -10.39 -5.35 -19.66
N LYS A 206 -9.29 -5.65 -18.96
CA LYS A 206 -8.86 -7.02 -18.61
C LYS A 206 -8.52 -7.18 -17.12
N GLY A 207 -9.29 -6.54 -16.25
CA GLY A 207 -9.09 -6.48 -14.81
C GLY A 207 -9.00 -7.85 -14.12
N HIS A 208 -9.88 -8.80 -14.45
CA HIS A 208 -9.82 -10.13 -13.85
C HIS A 208 -8.54 -10.88 -14.24
N GLY A 209 -8.13 -10.74 -15.50
CA GLY A 209 -6.87 -11.29 -16.02
C GLY A 209 -5.63 -10.77 -15.28
N LEU A 210 -5.66 -9.54 -14.74
CA LEU A 210 -4.56 -9.02 -13.93
C LEU A 210 -4.31 -9.92 -12.72
N LEU A 211 -5.38 -10.35 -12.06
CA LEU A 211 -5.29 -11.20 -10.88
C LEU A 211 -4.80 -12.61 -11.24
N VAL A 212 -5.19 -13.14 -12.41
CA VAL A 212 -4.67 -14.42 -12.93
C VAL A 212 -3.16 -14.36 -13.06
N ASP A 213 -2.65 -13.42 -13.85
CA ASP A 213 -1.21 -13.32 -14.12
C ASP A 213 -0.39 -13.10 -12.83
N ILE A 214 -0.92 -12.32 -11.88
CA ILE A 214 -0.24 -12.04 -10.61
C ILE A 214 -0.24 -13.27 -9.70
N PHE A 215 -1.37 -13.95 -9.52
CA PHE A 215 -1.41 -15.13 -8.65
C PHE A 215 -0.62 -16.30 -9.24
N GLU A 216 -0.61 -16.47 -10.57
CA GLU A 216 0.29 -17.43 -11.23
C GLU A 216 1.76 -17.13 -10.91
N ASP A 217 2.20 -15.87 -11.04
CA ASP A 217 3.60 -15.51 -10.70
C ASP A 217 3.91 -15.70 -9.21
N LEU A 218 2.98 -15.33 -8.32
CA LEU A 218 3.16 -15.52 -6.88
C LEU A 218 3.32 -17.01 -6.53
N LEU A 219 2.51 -17.88 -7.13
CA LEU A 219 2.55 -19.33 -6.92
C LEU A 219 3.80 -19.97 -7.51
N GLU A 220 4.13 -19.64 -8.76
CA GLU A 220 5.20 -20.30 -9.52
C GLU A 220 6.60 -19.76 -9.17
N ASN A 221 6.71 -18.45 -8.94
CA ASN A 221 8.00 -17.75 -8.87
C ASN A 221 8.31 -17.13 -7.51
N GLN A 222 7.30 -16.75 -6.71
CA GLN A 222 7.51 -16.07 -5.42
C GLN A 222 7.37 -16.97 -4.19
N GLY A 223 6.99 -18.23 -4.37
CA GLY A 223 6.89 -19.22 -3.28
C GLY A 223 5.54 -19.29 -2.57
N MET A 224 4.49 -18.63 -3.09
CA MET A 224 3.14 -18.71 -2.53
C MET A 224 2.54 -20.13 -2.60
N ASN A 225 3.10 -21.03 -3.42
CA ASN A 225 2.67 -22.44 -3.46
C ASN A 225 2.88 -23.19 -2.12
N GLY A 226 3.69 -22.63 -1.20
CA GLY A 226 3.83 -23.14 0.17
C GLY A 226 2.91 -22.49 1.21
N ALA A 227 1.95 -21.65 0.80
CA ALA A 227 1.20 -20.81 1.72
C ALA A 227 0.27 -21.59 2.67
N THR A 228 0.33 -21.27 3.96
CA THR A 228 -0.61 -21.78 4.98
C THR A 228 -1.77 -20.82 5.21
N ASP A 229 -1.49 -19.52 5.18
CA ASP A 229 -2.45 -18.46 5.48
C ASP A 229 -2.34 -17.36 4.41
N VAL A 230 -3.48 -17.01 3.80
CA VAL A 230 -3.57 -15.91 2.84
C VAL A 230 -4.73 -15.00 3.23
N VAL A 231 -4.41 -13.73 3.49
CA VAL A 231 -5.40 -12.67 3.62
C VAL A 231 -5.44 -11.88 2.31
N ILE A 232 -6.60 -11.88 1.66
CA ILE A 232 -6.86 -11.07 0.47
C ILE A 232 -7.61 -9.82 0.93
N SER A 233 -6.89 -8.72 0.96
CA SER A 233 -7.37 -7.41 1.38
C SER A 233 -7.47 -6.44 0.21
N GLY A 234 -8.16 -5.34 0.40
CA GLY A 234 -8.20 -4.26 -0.58
C GLY A 234 -8.97 -3.07 -0.05
N CYS A 235 -8.68 -1.88 -0.57
CA CYS A 235 -9.32 -0.63 -0.14
C CYS A 235 -10.14 0.00 -1.28
N SER A 236 -11.32 0.54 -0.98
CA SER A 236 -12.16 1.26 -1.95
C SER A 236 -12.52 0.37 -3.16
N ALA A 237 -12.21 0.79 -4.40
CA ALA A 237 -12.38 -0.02 -5.60
C ALA A 237 -11.65 -1.38 -5.51
N GLY A 238 -10.53 -1.45 -4.80
CA GLY A 238 -9.84 -2.71 -4.53
C GLY A 238 -10.56 -3.59 -3.50
N GLY A 239 -11.22 -2.97 -2.51
CA GLY A 239 -12.09 -3.68 -1.56
C GLY A 239 -13.30 -4.31 -2.26
N LEU A 240 -13.91 -3.60 -3.22
CA LEU A 240 -14.93 -4.20 -4.10
C LEU A 240 -14.32 -5.34 -4.92
N GLY A 241 -13.10 -5.16 -5.45
CA GLY A 241 -12.36 -6.21 -6.14
C GLY A 241 -12.16 -7.48 -5.32
N VAL A 242 -11.92 -7.37 -4.01
CA VAL A 242 -11.87 -8.50 -3.08
C VAL A 242 -13.21 -9.24 -3.08
N LEU A 243 -14.32 -8.53 -2.84
CA LEU A 243 -15.65 -9.15 -2.80
C LEU A 243 -16.00 -9.89 -4.09
N LEU A 244 -15.59 -9.35 -5.25
CA LEU A 244 -15.88 -9.93 -6.56
C LEU A 244 -15.04 -11.16 -6.91
N ASN A 245 -13.82 -11.27 -6.36
CA ASN A 245 -12.82 -12.25 -6.82
C ASN A 245 -12.36 -13.25 -5.76
N VAL A 246 -12.62 -13.03 -4.46
CA VAL A 246 -11.99 -13.81 -3.39
C VAL A 246 -12.28 -15.31 -3.45
N ASP A 247 -13.51 -15.70 -3.81
CA ASP A 247 -13.88 -17.12 -3.93
C ASP A 247 -13.13 -17.82 -5.05
N TRP A 248 -12.85 -17.11 -6.13
CA TRP A 248 -12.09 -17.64 -7.26
C TRP A 248 -10.59 -17.67 -6.93
N LEU A 249 -10.05 -16.60 -6.36
CA LEU A 249 -8.65 -16.55 -5.90
C LEU A 249 -8.35 -17.65 -4.90
N GLY A 250 -9.27 -17.92 -3.96
CA GLY A 250 -9.14 -18.99 -2.99
C GLY A 250 -8.99 -20.38 -3.64
N LYS A 251 -9.59 -20.60 -4.82
CA LYS A 251 -9.48 -21.87 -5.56
C LYS A 251 -8.16 -22.04 -6.31
N LEU A 252 -7.41 -20.96 -6.52
CA LEU A 252 -6.07 -21.04 -7.13
C LEU A 252 -5.00 -21.46 -6.12
N LEU A 253 -5.25 -21.20 -4.84
CA LEU A 253 -4.31 -21.46 -3.76
C LEU A 253 -4.25 -22.97 -3.43
N PRO A 254 -3.16 -23.44 -2.80
CA PRO A 254 -3.06 -24.82 -2.35
C PRO A 254 -4.28 -25.24 -1.51
N GLU A 255 -4.74 -26.48 -1.67
CA GLU A 255 -6.00 -26.98 -1.07
C GLU A 255 -6.09 -26.80 0.46
N LYS A 256 -4.95 -26.76 1.15
CA LYS A 256 -4.86 -26.62 2.61
C LYS A 256 -4.68 -25.18 3.10
N THR A 257 -4.55 -24.22 2.18
CA THR A 257 -4.36 -22.82 2.52
C THR A 257 -5.63 -22.26 3.15
N PHE A 258 -5.49 -21.65 4.33
CA PHE A 258 -6.56 -20.87 4.93
C PHE A 258 -6.65 -19.51 4.24
N VAL A 259 -7.83 -19.18 3.69
CA VAL A 259 -8.05 -17.94 2.95
C VAL A 259 -9.09 -17.08 3.66
N THR A 260 -8.80 -15.79 3.83
CA THR A 260 -9.74 -14.81 4.41
C THR A 260 -9.77 -13.52 3.61
N ALA A 261 -10.96 -12.92 3.51
CA ALA A 261 -11.19 -11.63 2.85
C ALA A 261 -11.14 -10.46 3.85
N LEU A 262 -10.52 -9.35 3.46
CA LEU A 262 -10.57 -8.07 4.18
C LEU A 262 -10.93 -6.92 3.21
N PRO A 263 -12.22 -6.79 2.83
CA PRO A 263 -12.69 -5.78 1.88
C PRO A 263 -12.92 -4.43 2.58
N ASP A 264 -11.86 -3.67 2.82
CA ASP A 264 -11.92 -2.35 3.44
C ASP A 264 -12.58 -1.33 2.50
N SER A 265 -13.62 -0.65 2.99
CA SER A 265 -14.33 0.41 2.25
C SER A 265 -14.79 -0.04 0.85
N GLY A 266 -15.01 -1.34 0.67
CA GLY A 266 -15.34 -1.98 -0.62
C GLY A 266 -16.83 -2.29 -0.81
N PHE A 267 -17.64 -2.12 0.24
CA PHE A 267 -19.08 -2.30 0.17
C PHE A 267 -19.75 -0.94 -0.06
N PHE A 268 -20.34 -0.77 -1.23
CA PHE A 268 -21.00 0.46 -1.65
C PHE A 268 -22.51 0.26 -1.68
N LEU A 269 -23.23 1.17 -1.03
CA LEU A 269 -24.67 1.30 -1.21
C LEU A 269 -24.93 2.10 -2.48
N GLU A 270 -26.15 1.99 -3.00
CA GLU A 270 -26.61 2.94 -4.00
C GLU A 270 -26.59 4.37 -3.43
N TRP A 271 -25.94 5.28 -4.14
CA TRP A 271 -25.76 6.65 -3.67
C TRP A 271 -25.75 7.64 -4.84
N PHE A 272 -26.21 8.86 -4.55
CA PHE A 272 -26.38 9.94 -5.51
C PHE A 272 -25.45 11.12 -5.15
N ALA A 273 -24.77 11.69 -6.14
CA ALA A 273 -23.90 12.84 -5.93
C ALA A 273 -24.70 14.12 -5.56
N PRO A 274 -24.47 14.75 -4.39
CA PRO A 274 -25.27 15.90 -3.94
C PRO A 274 -25.14 17.16 -4.82
N ALA A 275 -24.04 17.29 -5.56
CA ALA A 275 -23.66 18.54 -6.23
C ALA A 275 -24.32 18.76 -7.61
N ALA A 276 -25.05 17.79 -8.15
CA ALA A 276 -25.53 17.87 -9.53
C ALA A 276 -26.86 18.62 -9.72
N ASN A 277 -27.65 18.88 -8.66
CA ASN A 277 -29.01 19.45 -8.77
C ASN A 277 -29.95 18.73 -9.78
N THR A 278 -29.52 17.57 -10.28
CA THR A 278 -30.22 16.69 -11.20
C THR A 278 -30.48 15.38 -10.48
N LYS A 279 -31.66 14.81 -10.72
CA LYS A 279 -32.13 13.56 -10.12
C LYS A 279 -31.46 12.31 -10.72
N TYR A 280 -30.25 12.49 -11.26
CA TYR A 280 -29.43 11.61 -12.08
C TYR A 280 -27.96 11.95 -11.69
N ASP A 281 -27.07 11.10 -11.15
CA ASP A 281 -27.01 9.65 -11.23
C ASP A 281 -26.16 8.89 -10.18
N SER A 282 -26.23 7.57 -10.35
CA SER A 282 -26.02 6.46 -9.43
C SER A 282 -24.65 5.78 -9.56
N TYR A 283 -24.12 5.34 -8.41
CA TYR A 283 -23.11 4.28 -8.36
C TYR A 283 -23.52 3.07 -9.21
N ALA A 284 -24.80 2.69 -9.21
CA ALA A 284 -25.34 1.63 -10.06
C ALA A 284 -25.13 1.85 -11.56
N LYS A 285 -25.33 3.06 -12.12
CA LYS A 285 -25.09 3.28 -13.56
C LYS A 285 -23.62 3.06 -13.94
N THR A 286 -22.71 3.55 -13.10
CA THR A 286 -21.28 3.30 -13.28
C THR A 286 -20.99 1.80 -13.25
N MET A 287 -21.46 1.11 -12.21
CA MET A 287 -21.22 -0.33 -12.07
C MET A 287 -21.88 -1.14 -13.19
N LYS A 288 -23.07 -0.72 -13.66
CA LYS A 288 -23.76 -1.33 -14.79
C LYS A 288 -22.97 -1.16 -16.08
N TRP A 289 -22.46 0.04 -16.36
CA TRP A 289 -21.61 0.28 -17.52
C TRP A 289 -20.37 -0.62 -17.47
N ILE A 290 -19.70 -0.69 -16.32
CA ILE A 290 -18.53 -1.58 -16.13
C ILE A 290 -18.95 -3.02 -16.38
N TYR A 291 -20.02 -3.48 -15.74
CA TYR A 291 -20.47 -4.86 -15.81
C TYR A 291 -20.80 -5.30 -17.24
N GLU A 292 -21.61 -4.51 -17.95
CA GLU A 292 -22.11 -4.82 -19.29
C GLU A 292 -21.06 -4.52 -20.37
N SER A 293 -20.43 -3.35 -20.35
CA SER A 293 -19.54 -2.88 -21.42
C SER A 293 -18.17 -3.52 -21.40
N THR A 294 -17.77 -4.08 -20.25
CA THR A 294 -16.45 -4.71 -20.09
C THR A 294 -16.51 -6.23 -19.90
N ASN A 295 -17.69 -6.84 -20.12
CA ASN A 295 -17.91 -8.28 -20.00
C ASN A 295 -17.53 -8.84 -18.61
N ALA A 296 -17.76 -8.06 -17.55
CA ALA A 296 -17.40 -8.47 -16.19
C ALA A 296 -18.22 -9.67 -15.71
N SER A 297 -19.44 -9.84 -16.24
CA SER A 297 -20.33 -10.98 -15.97
C SER A 297 -19.66 -12.34 -16.16
N SER A 298 -18.67 -12.44 -17.06
CA SER A 298 -17.94 -13.68 -17.34
C SER A 298 -16.83 -14.00 -16.34
N ALA A 299 -16.47 -13.06 -15.47
CA ALA A 299 -15.34 -13.16 -14.55
C ALA A 299 -15.74 -13.12 -13.07
N VAL A 300 -16.80 -12.38 -12.72
CA VAL A 300 -17.28 -12.30 -11.33
C VAL A 300 -17.91 -13.63 -10.87
N ASN A 301 -18.16 -13.77 -9.57
CA ASN A 301 -18.78 -14.97 -9.00
C ASN A 301 -20.08 -15.36 -9.74
N GLN A 302 -20.08 -16.54 -10.36
CA GLN A 302 -21.19 -17.01 -11.20
C GLN A 302 -22.45 -17.38 -10.40
N GLU A 303 -22.32 -17.70 -9.11
CA GLU A 303 -23.47 -17.91 -8.23
C GLU A 303 -24.20 -16.59 -8.01
N CYS A 304 -23.44 -15.51 -7.73
CA CYS A 304 -23.97 -14.15 -7.64
C CYS A 304 -24.67 -13.71 -8.93
N VAL A 305 -24.09 -14.01 -10.11
CA VAL A 305 -24.72 -13.70 -11.40
C VAL A 305 -26.05 -14.44 -11.58
N ARG A 306 -26.14 -15.71 -11.20
CA ARG A 306 -27.39 -16.49 -11.30
C ARG A 306 -28.49 -15.98 -10.38
N ASP A 307 -28.12 -15.48 -9.20
CA ASP A 307 -29.08 -14.99 -8.20
C ASP A 307 -29.57 -13.57 -8.49
N CYS A 308 -28.92 -12.85 -9.42
CA CYS A 308 -29.33 -11.54 -9.87
C CYS A 308 -30.67 -11.64 -10.66
N LYS A 309 -31.77 -11.28 -10.01
CA LYS A 309 -33.08 -11.17 -10.65
C LYS A 309 -33.19 -9.82 -11.37
N PRO A 310 -33.70 -9.76 -12.62
CA PRO A 310 -34.03 -8.49 -13.24
C PRO A 310 -34.99 -7.72 -12.34
N GLU A 311 -34.76 -6.42 -12.14
CA GLU A 311 -35.78 -5.55 -11.57
C GLU A 311 -36.98 -5.55 -12.54
N THR A 312 -38.09 -6.15 -12.11
CA THR A 312 -39.37 -6.19 -12.82
C THR A 312 -40.17 -4.93 -12.61
#